data_AF-A0A2U3L3W0-F1
#
_entry.id   AF-A0A2U3L3W0-F1
#
_cell.length_a   1.000
_cell.length_b   1.000
_cell.length_c   1.000
_cell.angle_alpha   90.00
_cell.angle_beta   90.00
_cell.angle_gamma   90.00
#
_symmetry.space_group_name_H-M   'P 1'
#
loop_
_entity.id
_entity.type
_entity.pdbx_description
1 polymer ?
#
loop_
_entity_poly.entity_id
_entity_poly.type
_entity_poly.pdbx_seq_one_letter_code
_entity_poly.pdbx_strand_id
1 'polypeptide(L)'
;MNIAIALTSDAFRDQFDTALLVSGDSDLTGPVLQIKQLFPAKRIVVAFPPARSSARLLQEAHAAFTISRKTLKDSQFPDRIMGGEGVYLTAKIPARQSRNRVFQFMHVLASKEPRKISSQPANNLNDCSTQTTNIRPFF
;
A
#
# COMPACT_ATOMS: atom_id res chain seq x y z
N MET A 1 -11.22 9.08 4.67
CA MET A 1 -10.32 8.47 3.66
C MET A 1 -10.11 7.01 3.99
N ASN A 2 -10.63 6.07 3.20
CA ASN A 2 -10.67 4.65 3.58
C ASN A 2 -9.32 3.94 3.38
N ILE A 3 -8.46 4.48 2.52
CA ILE A 3 -7.20 3.83 2.11
C ILE A 3 -6.12 3.92 3.19
N ALA A 4 -6.06 5.02 3.95
CA ALA A 4 -5.19 5.10 5.12
C ALA A 4 -5.51 3.97 6.10
N ILE A 5 -6.80 3.79 6.40
CA ILE A 5 -7.27 2.79 7.34
C ILE A 5 -6.93 1.39 6.82
N ALA A 6 -7.22 1.09 5.55
CA ALA A 6 -6.89 -0.20 4.95
C ALA A 6 -5.38 -0.47 4.95
N LEU A 7 -4.57 0.47 4.44
CA LEU A 7 -3.11 0.36 4.37
C LEU A 7 -2.49 0.11 5.75
N THR A 8 -2.91 0.89 6.75
CA THR A 8 -2.43 0.72 8.12
C THR A 8 -2.93 -0.59 8.72
N SER A 9 -4.20 -0.96 8.52
CA SER A 9 -4.75 -2.23 9.02
C SER A 9 -4.01 -3.43 8.44
N ASP A 10 -3.72 -3.43 7.14
CA ASP A 10 -2.98 -4.47 6.44
C ASP A 10 -1.53 -4.55 6.94
N ALA A 11 -0.92 -3.41 7.30
CA ALA A 11 0.41 -3.39 7.91
C ALA A 11 0.39 -4.07 9.29
N PHE A 12 -0.58 -3.73 10.14
CA PHE A 12 -0.73 -4.34 11.47
C PHE A 12 -1.08 -5.83 11.40
N ARG A 13 -1.87 -6.25 10.41
CA ARG A 13 -2.23 -7.65 10.17
C ARG A 13 -1.16 -8.43 9.41
N ASP A 14 0.00 -7.83 9.20
CA ASP A 14 1.12 -8.43 8.47
C ASP A 14 0.74 -8.95 7.06
N GLN A 15 -0.23 -8.31 6.38
CA GLN A 15 -0.79 -8.78 5.09
C GLN A 15 0.10 -8.43 3.89
N PHE A 16 1.13 -7.61 4.08
CA PHE A 16 2.10 -7.29 3.04
C PHE A 16 3.49 -7.11 3.60
N ASP A 17 4.48 -7.36 2.76
CA ASP A 17 5.87 -6.93 2.94
C ASP A 17 6.17 -5.74 2.04
N THR A 18 5.61 -5.70 0.82
CA THR A 18 5.65 -4.53 -0.06
C THR A 18 4.26 -4.14 -0.52
N ALA A 19 3.92 -2.87 -0.39
CA ALA A 19 2.69 -2.28 -0.92
C ALA A 19 2.98 -1.32 -2.07
N LEU A 20 2.31 -1.50 -3.21
CA LEU A 20 2.25 -0.49 -4.27
C LEU A 20 1.04 0.39 -4.04
N LEU A 21 1.26 1.66 -3.70
CA LEU A 21 0.25 2.66 -3.45
C LEU A 21 0.07 3.55 -4.68
N VAL A 22 -1.02 3.36 -5.43
CA VAL A 22 -1.34 4.24 -6.57
C VAL A 22 -2.08 5.48 -6.07
N SER A 23 -1.36 6.57 -5.81
CA SER A 23 -1.95 7.82 -5.28
C SER A 23 -1.07 9.04 -5.52
N GLY A 24 -1.70 10.22 -5.58
CA GLY A 24 -1.04 11.51 -5.42
C GLY A 24 -1.56 12.31 -4.22
N ASP A 25 -2.25 11.67 -3.29
CA ASP A 25 -2.92 12.32 -2.17
C ASP A 25 -1.97 12.55 -0.99
N SER A 26 -1.82 13.81 -0.56
CA SER A 26 -0.96 14.18 0.57
C SER A 26 -1.42 13.62 1.90
N ASP A 27 -2.69 13.27 2.06
CA ASP A 27 -3.25 12.76 3.32
C ASP A 27 -2.70 11.38 3.68
N LEU A 28 -2.17 10.65 2.69
CA LEU A 28 -1.48 9.37 2.89
C LEU A 28 -0.10 9.50 3.52
N THR A 29 0.44 10.71 3.63
CA THR A 29 1.79 10.92 4.17
C THR A 29 1.90 10.44 5.62
N GLY A 30 0.90 10.75 6.45
CA GLY A 30 0.87 10.30 7.85
C GLY A 30 0.90 8.77 8.01
N PRO A 31 -0.03 8.04 7.37
CA PRO A 31 -0.02 6.57 7.35
C PRO A 31 1.28 5.97 6.81
N VAL A 32 1.83 6.51 5.72
CA VAL A 32 3.09 6.00 5.13
C VAL A 32 4.26 6.18 6.08
N LEU A 33 4.38 7.36 6.70
CA LEU A 33 5.41 7.65 7.71
C LEU A 33 5.29 6.70 8.91
N GLN A 34 4.07 6.53 9.43
CA GLN A 34 3.82 5.65 10.58
C GLN A 34 4.19 4.19 10.28
N ILE A 35 3.82 3.67 9.11
CA ILE A 35 4.16 2.28 8.73
C ILE A 35 5.67 2.12 8.59
N LYS A 36 6.36 3.08 7.97
CA LYS A 36 7.82 3.07 7.82
C LYS A 36 8.54 3.05 9.17
N GLN A 37 8.01 3.76 10.17
CA GLN A 37 8.57 3.80 11.52
C GLN A 37 8.27 2.53 12.32
N LEU A 38 7.01 2.08 12.32
CA LEU A 38 6.56 0.94 13.14
C LEU A 38 6.95 -0.42 12.55
N PHE A 39 7.07 -0.51 11.22
CA PHE A 39 7.36 -1.75 10.52
C PHE A 39 8.53 -1.58 9.54
N PRO A 40 9.79 -1.49 10.02
CA PRO A 40 10.96 -1.21 9.18
C PRO A 40 11.20 -2.24 8.06
N ALA A 41 10.69 -3.46 8.21
CA ALA A 41 10.78 -4.51 7.19
C ALA A 41 9.79 -4.30 6.02
N LYS A 42 8.75 -3.47 6.21
CA LYS A 42 7.72 -3.23 5.20
C LYS A 42 8.12 -2.09 4.27
N ARG A 43 7.86 -2.25 2.98
CA ARG A 43 8.17 -1.27 1.94
C ARG A 43 6.88 -0.73 1.33
N ILE A 44 6.87 0.57 1.03
CA ILE A 44 5.77 1.24 0.33
C ILE A 44 6.35 1.94 -0.88
N VAL A 45 5.88 1.54 -2.07
CA VAL A 45 6.22 2.15 -3.35
C VAL A 45 5.02 2.95 -3.84
N VAL A 46 5.21 4.23 -4.17
CA VAL A 46 4.12 5.10 -4.62
C VAL A 46 4.13 5.23 -6.14
N ALA A 47 3.02 4.86 -6.78
CA ALA A 47 2.81 5.10 -8.20
C ALA A 47 1.91 6.33 -8.39
N PHE A 48 2.49 7.44 -8.80
CA PHE A 48 1.79 8.69 -9.02
C PHE A 48 0.99 8.66 -10.34
N PRO A 49 -0.32 8.96 -10.35
CA PRO A 49 -1.05 9.17 -11.59
C PRO A 49 -0.49 10.37 -12.39
N PRO A 50 -0.69 10.44 -13.71
CA PRO A 50 -0.28 11.60 -14.49
C PRO A 50 -0.84 12.90 -13.93
N ALA A 51 -0.01 13.93 -13.83
CA ALA A 51 -0.36 15.26 -13.32
C ALA A 51 -0.86 15.30 -11.87
N ARG A 52 -0.56 14.27 -11.07
CA ARG A 52 -0.86 14.22 -9.62
C ARG A 52 0.39 13.77 -8.88
N SER A 53 0.91 14.59 -7.99
CA SER A 53 2.01 14.20 -7.11
C SER A 53 1.97 14.98 -5.80
N SER A 54 2.62 14.43 -4.78
CA SER A 54 2.82 15.08 -3.49
C SER A 54 4.29 14.93 -3.10
N ALA A 55 4.96 16.06 -2.91
CA ALA A 55 6.38 16.09 -2.54
C ALA A 55 6.63 15.42 -1.18
N ARG A 56 5.70 15.60 -0.24
CA ARG A 56 5.79 14.99 1.09
C ARG A 56 5.59 13.47 1.03
N LEU A 57 4.63 13.02 0.22
CA LEU A 57 4.41 11.59 0.03
C LEU A 57 5.60 10.93 -0.69
N LEU A 58 6.20 11.63 -1.66
CA LEU A 58 7.42 11.20 -2.34
C LEU A 58 8.60 11.03 -1.36
N GLN A 59 8.75 11.98 -0.43
CA GLN A 59 9.82 11.95 0.57
C GLN A 59 9.67 10.79 1.56
N GLU A 60 8.45 10.47 1.97
CA GLU A 60 8.23 9.42 2.97
C GLU A 60 8.22 8.00 2.37
N ALA A 61 7.82 7.85 1.11
CA ALA A 61 7.81 6.57 0.42
C ALA A 61 9.22 5.93 0.31
N HIS A 62 9.26 4.62 0.14
CA HIS A 62 10.53 3.89 -0.06
C HIS A 62 11.03 4.01 -1.49
N ALA A 63 10.10 4.13 -2.44
CA ALA A 63 10.35 4.42 -3.83
C ALA A 63 9.10 5.06 -4.43
N ALA A 64 9.25 5.77 -5.55
CA ALA A 64 8.09 6.25 -6.29
C ALA A 64 8.37 6.36 -7.78
N PHE A 65 7.32 6.31 -8.59
CA PHE A 65 7.37 6.55 -10.02
C PHE A 65 6.05 7.14 -10.51
N THR A 66 6.06 7.78 -11.68
CA THR A 66 4.85 8.30 -12.30
C THR A 66 4.33 7.32 -13.35
N ILE A 67 3.07 6.94 -13.26
CA ILE A 67 2.39 6.14 -14.29
C ILE A 67 2.21 7.01 -15.53
N SER A 68 2.69 6.55 -16.67
CA SER A 68 2.57 7.31 -17.91
C SER A 68 1.12 7.35 -18.41
N ARG A 69 0.75 8.43 -19.13
CA ARG A 69 -0.57 8.54 -19.77
C ARG A 69 -0.80 7.41 -20.77
N LYS A 70 0.25 6.94 -21.45
CA LYS A 70 0.20 5.81 -22.36
C LYS A 70 -0.14 4.52 -21.61
N THR A 71 0.56 4.23 -20.52
CA THR A 71 0.30 3.06 -19.68
C THR A 71 -1.16 3.01 -19.20
N LEU A 72 -1.70 4.14 -18.73
CA LEU A 72 -3.10 4.21 -18.32
C LEU A 72 -4.08 4.00 -19.48
N LYS A 73 -3.77 4.51 -20.68
CA LYS A 73 -4.61 4.32 -21.86
C LYS A 73 -4.63 2.86 -22.32
N ASP A 74 -3.46 2.24 -22.33
CA ASP A 74 -3.27 0.85 -22.78
C ASP A 74 -3.81 -0.17 -21.77
N SER A 75 -3.98 0.23 -20.50
CA SER A 75 -4.48 -0.63 -19.41
C SER A 75 -5.98 -0.44 -19.11
N GLN A 76 -6.74 0.22 -20.00
CA GLN A 76 -8.19 0.30 -19.85
C GLN A 76 -8.86 -1.00 -20.27
N PHE A 77 -9.99 -1.33 -19.63
CA PHE A 77 -10.86 -2.37 -20.15
C PHE A 77 -11.35 -2.00 -21.57
N PRO A 78 -11.56 -2.99 -22.45
CA PRO A 78 -12.17 -2.74 -23.75
C PRO A 78 -13.60 -2.20 -23.56
N ASP A 79 -14.10 -1.50 -24.58
CA ASP A 79 -15.42 -0.84 -24.53
C ASP A 79 -16.57 -1.80 -24.20
N ARG A 80 -16.38 -3.09 -24.48
CA ARG A 80 -17.28 -4.18 -24.10
C ARG A 80 -16.51 -5.28 -23.38
N ILE A 81 -16.97 -5.64 -22.20
CA ILE A 81 -16.52 -6.83 -21.47
C ILE A 81 -17.67 -7.81 -21.34
N MET A 82 -17.39 -9.10 -21.51
CA MET A 82 -18.38 -10.17 -21.30
C MET A 82 -18.41 -10.52 -19.81
N GLY A 83 -19.58 -10.36 -19.19
CA GLY A 83 -19.81 -10.81 -17.81
C GLY A 83 -20.06 -12.33 -17.73
N GLY A 84 -20.04 -12.86 -16.51
CA GLY A 84 -20.11 -14.32 -16.26
C GLY A 84 -21.39 -15.02 -16.75
N GLU A 85 -22.45 -14.30 -17.08
CA GLU A 85 -23.72 -14.86 -17.56
C GLU A 85 -24.00 -14.55 -19.06
N GLY A 86 -22.97 -14.20 -19.84
CA GLY A 86 -23.14 -13.83 -21.25
C GLY A 86 -23.70 -12.42 -21.47
N VAL A 87 -23.85 -11.65 -20.39
CA VAL A 87 -24.26 -10.23 -20.44
C VAL A 87 -23.05 -9.36 -20.80
N TYR A 88 -23.17 -8.54 -21.85
CA TYR A 88 -22.15 -7.56 -22.20
C TYR A 88 -22.30 -6.28 -21.37
N LEU A 89 -21.25 -5.91 -20.63
CA LEU A 89 -21.15 -4.59 -20.02
C LEU A 89 -20.46 -3.66 -21.01
N THR A 90 -21.14 -2.60 -21.40
CA THR A 90 -20.56 -1.56 -22.25
C THR A 90 -20.14 -0.38 -21.39
N ALA A 91 -18.91 0.08 -21.55
CA ALA A 91 -18.47 1.32 -20.93
C ALA A 91 -19.28 2.49 -21.51
N LYS A 92 -20.23 3.04 -20.74
CA LYS A 92 -20.91 4.28 -21.12
C LYS A 92 -19.93 5.43 -20.99
N ILE A 93 -19.21 5.76 -22.06
CA ILE A 93 -18.44 7.00 -22.13
C ILE A 93 -19.41 8.09 -22.62
N PRO A 94 -19.90 9.02 -21.77
CA PRO A 94 -20.64 10.15 -22.28
C PRO A 94 -19.68 10.96 -23.17
N ALA A 95 -20.11 11.21 -24.41
CA ALA A 95 -19.44 12.14 -25.30
C ALA A 95 -19.36 13.49 -24.57
N ARG A 96 -18.14 13.95 -24.30
CA ARG A 96 -17.81 15.27 -23.71
C ARG A 96 -18.18 15.44 -22.24
N GLN A 97 -17.31 14.97 -21.34
CA GLN A 97 -17.19 15.55 -19.99
C GLN A 97 -15.78 16.07 -19.74
N SER A 98 -15.64 17.37 -20.02
CA SER A 98 -14.74 18.36 -19.43
C SER A 98 -13.63 17.87 -18.50
N ARG A 99 -12.40 18.29 -18.84
CA ARG A 99 -11.25 18.62 -17.97
C ARG A 99 -11.53 18.50 -16.46
N ASN A 100 -10.70 17.71 -15.77
CA ASN A 100 -10.69 17.44 -14.32
C ASN A 100 -11.45 16.19 -13.82
N ARG A 101 -11.50 15.11 -14.60
CA ARG A 101 -11.51 13.78 -13.93
C ARG A 101 -10.10 13.45 -13.46
N VAL A 102 -9.84 13.88 -12.25
CA VAL A 102 -9.12 13.15 -11.21
C VAL A 102 -9.41 11.65 -11.37
N PHE A 103 -8.68 10.96 -12.24
CA PHE A 103 -8.65 9.50 -12.23
C PHE A 103 -7.89 9.10 -10.97
N GLN A 104 -8.61 9.00 -9.86
CA GLN A 104 -8.11 8.39 -8.65
C GLN A 104 -8.28 6.87 -8.82
N PHE A 105 -7.52 6.28 -9.74
CA PHE A 105 -7.39 4.82 -9.78
C PHE A 105 -6.54 4.42 -8.58
N MET A 106 -7.18 3.91 -7.54
CA MET A 106 -6.56 3.60 -6.27
C MET A 106 -6.57 2.09 -6.07
N HIS A 107 -5.40 1.49 -6.25
CA HIS A 107 -5.17 0.09 -5.91
C HIS A 107 -3.97 0.06 -4.96
N VAL A 108 -4.14 -0.62 -3.82
CA VAL A 108 -3.01 -1.07 -3.01
C VAL A 108 -2.74 -2.50 -3.46
N LEU A 109 -1.64 -2.73 -4.17
CA LEU A 109 -1.19 -4.08 -4.47
C LEU A 109 -0.23 -4.52 -3.38
N ALA A 110 -0.63 -5.52 -2.61
CA ALA A 110 0.14 -6.11 -1.53
C ALA A 110 0.83 -7.37 -2.02
N SER A 111 2.14 -7.47 -1.79
CA SER A 111 2.91 -8.72 -1.97
C SER A 111 3.45 -9.18 -0.62
N LYS A 112 3.35 -10.49 -0.37
CA LYS A 112 3.84 -11.18 0.82
C LYS A 112 4.80 -12.28 0.35
N GLU A 113 6.06 -12.19 0.72
CA GLU A 113 7.01 -13.27 0.44
C GLU A 113 6.96 -14.32 1.56
N PRO A 114 7.09 -15.62 1.24
CA PRO A 114 7.16 -16.65 2.26
C PRO A 114 8.44 -16.43 3.09
N ARG A 115 8.30 -16.04 4.36
CA ARG A 115 9.43 -16.00 5.30
C ARG A 115 10.05 -17.40 5.36
N LYS A 116 11.31 -17.54 4.93
CA LYS A 116 12.08 -18.75 5.21
C LYS A 116 12.14 -18.89 6.73
N ILE A 117 11.49 -19.91 7.25
CA ILE A 117 11.65 -20.31 8.65
C ILE A 117 13.10 -20.77 8.76
N SER A 118 13.99 -19.90 9.27
CA SER A 118 15.27 -20.38 9.76
C SER A 118 14.97 -21.20 11.00
N SER A 119 14.99 -22.52 10.85
CA SER A 119 15.04 -23.43 11.97
C SER A 119 16.35 -23.18 12.72
N GLN A 120 16.34 -22.26 13.68
CA GLN A 120 17.34 -22.32 14.74
C GLN A 120 17.00 -23.53 15.60
N PRO A 121 17.95 -24.45 15.87
CA PRO A 121 17.69 -25.55 16.79
C PRO A 121 17.42 -24.95 18.17
N ALA A 122 16.30 -25.34 18.77
CA ALA A 122 15.97 -25.04 20.15
C ALA A 122 17.01 -25.70 21.05
N ASN A 123 18.04 -24.95 21.45
CA ASN A 123 18.96 -25.37 22.49
C ASN A 123 18.39 -24.93 23.85
N ASN A 124 17.84 -25.95 24.52
CA ASN A 124 17.67 -26.14 25.96
C ASN A 124 17.14 -24.99 26.83
N LEU A 125 15.90 -25.21 27.30
CA LEU A 125 15.47 -24.84 28.64
C LEU A 125 16.47 -25.36 29.67
N ASN A 126 17.05 -24.45 30.46
CA ASN A 126 17.14 -24.50 31.92
C ASN A 126 18.04 -23.37 32.39
N ASP A 127 17.46 -22.20 32.67
CA ASP A 127 17.96 -21.41 33.78
C ASP A 127 16.82 -20.60 34.39
N CYS A 128 16.22 -21.18 35.43
CA CYS A 128 15.31 -20.51 36.33
C CYS A 128 16.17 -19.78 37.36
N SER A 129 16.38 -18.48 37.19
CA SER A 129 16.77 -17.61 38.30
C SER A 129 15.96 -16.32 38.25
N THR A 130 15.19 -16.12 39.32
CA THR A 130 14.48 -14.91 39.66
C THR A 130 15.44 -13.72 39.70
N GLN A 131 15.22 -12.72 38.84
CA GLN A 131 15.76 -11.38 39.05
C GLN A 131 14.64 -10.34 38.98
N THR A 132 14.22 -9.93 40.16
CA THR A 132 13.45 -8.72 40.44
C THR A 132 14.30 -7.50 40.11
N THR A 133 13.86 -6.65 39.18
CA THR A 133 14.42 -5.29 39.06
C THR A 133 13.37 -4.28 38.61
N ASN A 134 12.90 -3.53 39.61
CA ASN A 134 12.58 -2.10 39.62
C ASN A 134 12.04 -1.44 38.34
N ILE A 135 10.72 -1.24 38.34
CA ILE A 135 10.04 -0.25 37.51
C ILE A 135 10.26 1.13 38.15
N ARG A 136 10.91 2.07 37.45
CA ARG A 136 10.83 3.51 37.78
C ARG A 136 9.78 4.18 36.89
N PRO A 137 8.92 5.05 37.44
CA PRO A 137 7.96 5.79 36.63
C PRO A 137 8.67 6.92 35.88
N PHE A 138 8.32 7.08 34.61
CA PHE A 138 8.62 8.27 33.82
C PHE A 138 7.66 9.39 34.28
N PHE A 139 8.23 10.45 34.86
CA PHE A 139 7.72 11.81 34.75
C PHE A 139 8.63 12.56 33.78
#